data_AF-A0A5J4N3W8-F1
#
_entry.id   AF-A0A5J4N3W8-F1
#
_cell.length_a   1.000
_cell.length_b   1.000
_cell.length_c   1.000
_cell.angle_alpha   90.00
_cell.angle_beta   90.00
_cell.angle_gamma   90.00
#
_symmetry.space_group_name_H-M   'P 1'
#
loop_
_entity.id
_entity.type
_entity.pdbx_description
1 polymer ?
#
loop_
_entity_poly.entity_id
_entity_poly.type
_entity_poly.pdbx_seq_one_letter_code
_entity_poly.pdbx_strand_id
1 'polypeptide(L)' 'MPELKAVVKNADMDTEMQQSAVDLCSEALTKFNMEKDIAAYIKKEFDRRYYPTWHCIVGRNFG' A
#
# COMPACT_ATOMS: atom_id res chain seq x y z
N MET A 1 19.95 -4.62 -3.65
CA MET A 1 18.85 -4.18 -2.76
C MET A 1 18.14 -5.43 -2.31
N PRO A 2 17.80 -5.61 -1.02
CA PRO A 2 17.04 -6.77 -0.58
C PRO A 2 15.72 -6.82 -1.38
N GLU A 3 15.37 -8.00 -1.85
CA GLU A 3 14.15 -8.23 -2.63
C GLU A 3 12.93 -7.95 -1.73
N LEU A 4 12.17 -6.90 -2.04
CA LEU A 4 10.92 -6.60 -1.35
C LEU A 4 9.86 -7.61 -1.78
N LYS A 5 9.76 -8.72 -1.04
CA LYS A 5 8.74 -9.75 -1.28
C LYS A 5 7.45 -9.41 -0.56
N ALA A 6 6.40 -9.10 -1.31
CA ALA A 6 5.06 -8.95 -0.77
C ALA A 6 4.46 -10.31 -0.37
N VAL A 7 3.80 -10.35 0.79
CA VAL A 7 3.04 -11.52 1.26
C VAL A 7 1.64 -11.05 1.65
N VAL A 8 0.67 -11.31 0.78
CA VAL A 8 -0.74 -10.96 1.03
C VAL A 8 -1.32 -11.96 2.05
N LYS A 9 -1.83 -11.44 3.16
CA LYS A 9 -2.41 -12.26 4.24
C LYS A 9 -3.91 -12.51 4.07
N ASN A 10 -4.63 -11.48 3.64
CA ASN A 10 -6.04 -11.55 3.31
C ASN A 10 -6.36 -10.44 2.29
N ALA A 11 -7.31 -10.70 1.40
CA ALA A 11 -7.79 -9.74 0.42
C ALA A 11 -9.22 -10.08 0.03
N ASP A 12 -10.08 -9.06 -0.04
CA ASP A 12 -11.42 -9.12 -0.62
C ASP A 12 -11.50 -8.01 -1.67
N MET A 13 -10.81 -8.24 -2.78
CA MET A 13 -10.71 -7.37 -3.96
C MET A 13 -10.27 -8.21 -5.16
N ASP A 14 -10.47 -7.70 -6.37
CA ASP A 14 -9.99 -8.39 -7.57
C ASP A 14 -8.45 -8.41 -7.65
N THR A 15 -7.92 -9.35 -8.44
CA THR A 15 -6.48 -9.58 -8.57
C THR A 15 -5.73 -8.37 -9.11
N GLU A 16 -6.36 -7.57 -9.99
CA GLU A 16 -5.74 -6.39 -10.59
C GLU A 16 -5.58 -5.28 -9.56
N MET A 17 -6.61 -5.02 -8.77
CA MET A 17 -6.60 -4.07 -7.67
C MET A 17 -5.60 -4.50 -6.58
N GLN A 18 -5.55 -5.80 -6.25
CA GLN A 18 -4.58 -6.33 -5.30
C GLN A 18 -3.14 -6.12 -5.78
N GLN A 19 -2.86 -6.41 -7.06
CA GLN A 19 -1.53 -6.18 -7.64
C GLN A 19 -1.19 -4.68 -7.64
N SER A 20 -2.15 -3.81 -7.97
CA SER A 20 -2.00 -2.36 -7.89
C SER A 20 -1.65 -1.89 -6.48
N ALA A 21 -2.23 -2.51 -5.44
CA ALA A 21 -1.88 -2.23 -4.05
C ALA A 21 -0.43 -2.60 -3.74
N VAL A 22 0.03 -3.77 -4.19
CA VAL A 22 1.40 -4.26 -3.97
C VAL A 22 2.41 -3.37 -4.68
N ASP A 23 2.17 -3.02 -5.94
CA ASP A 23 3.07 -2.19 -6.74
C ASP A 23 3.19 -0.78 -6.14
N LEU A 24 2.06 -0.22 -5.72
CA LEU A 24 2.03 1.09 -5.09
C LEU A 24 2.72 1.09 -3.72
N CYS A 25 2.58 0.02 -2.93
CA CYS A 25 3.32 -0.15 -1.68
C CYS A 25 4.84 -0.21 -1.95
N SER A 26 5.25 -0.97 -2.97
CA SER A 26 6.66 -1.09 -3.37
C SER A 26 7.23 0.27 -3.75
N GLU A 27 6.51 1.02 -4.60
CA GLU A 27 6.89 2.38 -4.98
C GLU A 27 6.98 3.31 -3.76
N ALA A 28 5.99 3.28 -2.86
CA ALA A 28 5.95 4.11 -1.68
C ALA A 28 7.15 3.86 -0.74
N LEU A 29 7.54 2.59 -0.56
CA LEU A 29 8.71 2.18 0.24
C LEU A 29 10.03 2.65 -0.36
N THR A 30 10.10 2.89 -1.68
CA THR A 30 11.30 3.47 -2.32
C THR A 30 11.35 4.99 -2.18
N LYS A 31 10.20 5.66 -2.10
CA LYS A 31 10.09 7.12 -2.06
C LYS A 31 10.13 7.72 -0.65
N PHE A 32 9.65 6.98 0.35
CA PHE A 32 9.41 7.51 1.69
C PHE A 32 10.01 6.59 2.75
N ASN A 33 10.56 7.20 3.81
CA ASN A 33 11.12 6.48 4.96
C ASN A 33 10.18 6.45 6.18
N MET A 34 9.22 7.37 6.27
CA MET A 34 8.28 7.46 7.39
C MET A 34 6.97 6.72 7.06
N GLU A 35 6.53 5.84 7.96
CA GLU A 35 5.30 5.03 7.80
C GLU A 35 4.07 5.89 7.49
N LYS A 36 3.93 7.05 8.17
CA LYS A 36 2.83 8.01 7.92
C LYS A 36 2.80 8.53 6.48
N ASP A 37 3.96 8.74 5.87
CA ASP A 37 4.06 9.30 4.52
C ASP A 37 3.80 8.23 3.47
N ILE A 38 4.27 7.00 3.73
CA ILE A 38 3.94 5.80 2.93
C ILE A 38 2.42 5.59 2.93
N ALA A 39 1.79 5.56 4.11
CA ALA A 39 0.35 5.35 4.24
C ALA A 39 -0.45 6.46 3.54
N ALA A 40 -0.05 7.73 3.72
CA ALA A 40 -0.72 8.86 3.09
C ALA A 40 -0.59 8.83 1.55
N TYR A 41 0.55 8.40 1.01
CA TYR A 41 0.75 8.24 -0.42
C TYR A 41 -0.16 7.15 -1.00
N ILE A 42 -0.14 5.95 -0.40
CA ILE A 42 -0.95 4.81 -0.85
C ILE A 42 -2.44 5.19 -0.84
N LYS A 43 -2.90 5.77 0.28
CA LYS A 43 -4.29 6.22 0.46
C LYS A 43 -4.71 7.22 -0.62
N LYS A 44 -3.90 8.25 -0.88
CA LYS A 44 -4.20 9.27 -1.91
C LYS A 44 -4.28 8.67 -3.32
N GLU A 45 -3.37 7.77 -3.65
CA GLU A 45 -3.38 7.12 -4.96
C GLU A 45 -4.54 6.14 -5.12
N PHE A 46 -4.93 5.43 -4.06
CA PHE A 46 -6.13 4.58 -4.08
C PHE A 46 -7.42 5.39 -4.19
N ASP A 47 -7.57 6.49 -3.45
CA ASP A 47 -8.69 7.43 -3.63
C ASP A 47 -8.79 7.94 -5.07
N ARG A 48 -7.64 8.24 -5.69
CA ARG A 48 -7.60 8.75 -7.07
C ARG A 48 -7.97 7.68 -8.11
N ARG A 49 -7.56 6.43 -7.90
CA ARG A 49 -7.76 5.32 -8.86
C ARG A 49 -9.10 4.62 -8.70
N TYR A 50 -9.55 4.46 -7.46
CA TYR A 50 -10.68 3.61 -7.10
C TYR A 50 -11.79 4.36 -6.37
N TYR A 51 -11.76 5.69 -6.42
CA TYR A 51 -12.67 6.62 -5.76
C TYR A 51 -12.56 6.60 -4.22
N PRO A 52 -12.82 7.73 -3.54
CA PRO A 52 -12.82 7.78 -2.09
C PRO A 52 -13.98 6.99 -1.46
N THR A 53 -13.88 6.55 -0.20
CA THR A 53 -12.79 6.82 0.76
C THR A 53 -11.96 5.57 1.10
N TRP A 54 -10.64 5.71 1.00
CA TRP A 54 -9.68 4.69 1.44
C TRP A 54 -9.02 5.05 2.76
N HIS A 55 -8.71 4.01 3.52
CA HIS A 55 -7.91 4.08 4.74
C HIS A 55 -6.68 3.19 4.55
N CYS A 56 -5.51 3.67 4.96
CA CYS A 56 -4.26 2.93 4.84
C CYS A 56 -3.50 3.00 6.18
N ILE A 57 -2.99 1.85 6.61
CA ILE A 57 -2.18 1.70 7.81
C ILE A 57 -0.87 1.06 7.38
N VAL A 58 0.24 1.62 7.85
CA VAL A 58 1.59 1.09 7.63
C VAL A 58 2.28 1.09 8.99
N GLY A 59 2.85 -0.05 9.38
CA GLY A 59 3.49 -0.22 10.67
C GLY A 59 4.22 -1.55 10.78
N ARG A 60 5.19 -1.64 11.68
CA ARG A 60 5.86 -2.91 12.02
C ARG A 60 5.21 -3.68 13.17
N ASN A 61 4.47 -2.99 14.03
CA ASN A 61 3.76 -3.56 15.18
C ASN A 61 2.40 -2.87 15.33
N PHE A 62 1.32 -3.60 15.07
CA PHE A 62 -0.07 -3.15 15.20
C PHE A 62 -1.02 -4.36 15.32
N GLY A 63 -2.23 -4.13 15.83
CA GLY A 63 -3.28 -5.15 16.03
C GLY A 63 -4.55 -4.52 16.58
#